data_AF-A0A5C7ADF0-F1
#
_entry.id   AF-A0A5C7ADF0-F1
#
_cell.length_a   1.000
_cell.length_b   1.000
_cell.length_c   1.000
_cell.angle_alpha   90.00
_cell.angle_beta   90.00
_cell.angle_gamma   90.00
#
_symmetry.space_group_name_H-M   'P 1'
#
loop_
_entity.id
_entity.type
_entity.pdbx_description
1 polymer ?
#
loop_
_entity_poly.entity_id
_entity_poly.type
_entity_poly.pdbx_seq_one_letter_code
_entity_poly.pdbx_strand_id
1 'polypeptide(L)'
;MFGKKKNVPQIDKEQLELIQNAQKRIKQKKRLYAHFVVFLIGALFLILANTVLGIGKNFKIAEIEWFVFAILLWLFFLLYHIFNVFVTHKFMGKAWEQKQLDKLVALQKNRIEKIKTELKKEAPHIAKSEVYNEQLNNKKTQELTIIVAAAENNAIGKDNKLIWHLSNDLKRFKTLTNGHHIIMGRKTFESFPKPLPNRTHVVITRQQNYKVPEGVITVNSLEAAIEACKTDAQPFIIGGGQIYEQAMNIADKIELTRVHETFEADAFFPEIDTNIWKETSNTFHKKDDNHKHEFSFITYTRK
;
A
#
# COMPACT_ATOMS: atom_id res chain seq x y z
N MET A 1 -17.98 28.90 30.39
CA MET A 1 -18.96 29.65 29.58
C MET A 1 -18.53 29.59 28.11
N PHE A 2 -19.20 28.80 27.29
CA PHE A 2 -18.91 28.73 25.85
C PHE A 2 -19.63 29.88 25.13
N GLY A 3 -18.87 30.83 24.62
CA GLY A 3 -19.39 31.92 23.80
C GLY A 3 -19.93 31.37 22.48
N LYS A 4 -21.26 31.49 22.27
CA LYS A 4 -21.89 31.22 20.98
C LYS A 4 -21.33 32.21 19.96
N LYS A 5 -20.47 31.74 19.04
CA LYS A 5 -20.17 32.49 17.81
C LYS A 5 -21.49 32.69 17.08
N LYS A 6 -21.93 33.95 16.94
CA LYS A 6 -23.06 34.30 16.08
C LYS A 6 -22.70 33.87 14.65
N ASN A 7 -23.38 32.84 14.14
CA ASN A 7 -23.40 32.57 12.71
C ASN A 7 -23.99 33.81 12.05
N VAL A 8 -23.15 34.63 11.42
CA VAL A 8 -23.63 35.66 10.52
C VAL A 8 -24.33 34.92 9.38
N PRO A 9 -25.65 35.06 9.22
CA PRO A 9 -26.38 34.27 8.25
C PRO A 9 -25.89 34.64 6.85
N GLN A 10 -25.38 33.64 6.12
CA GLN A 10 -24.91 33.73 4.74
C GLN A 10 -25.95 34.39 3.80
N ILE A 11 -27.23 34.32 4.20
CA ILE A 11 -28.41 34.96 3.61
C ILE A 11 -28.26 36.49 3.48
N ASP A 12 -27.59 37.17 4.41
CA ASP A 12 -27.49 38.65 4.43
C ASP A 12 -26.55 39.17 3.31
N LYS A 13 -25.48 38.42 3.03
CA LYS A 13 -24.53 38.77 1.96
C LYS A 13 -25.13 38.58 0.57
N GLU A 14 -25.88 37.50 0.36
CA GLU A 14 -26.58 37.25 -0.91
C GLU A 14 -27.67 38.31 -1.16
N GLN A 15 -28.42 38.69 -0.12
CA GLN A 15 -29.42 39.77 -0.21
C GLN A 15 -28.78 41.11 -0.58
N LEU A 16 -27.63 41.44 0.03
CA LEU A 16 -26.88 42.66 -0.30
C LEU A 16 -26.40 42.65 -1.77
N GLU A 17 -25.90 41.53 -2.27
CA GLU A 17 -25.47 41.39 -3.68
C GLU A 17 -26.65 41.51 -4.66
N LEU A 18 -27.82 40.96 -4.32
CA LEU A 18 -29.05 41.12 -5.11
C LEU A 18 -29.48 42.58 -5.20
N ILE A 19 -29.45 43.31 -4.08
CA ILE A 19 -29.80 44.73 -4.03
C ILE A 19 -28.82 45.56 -4.85
N GLN A 20 -27.51 45.33 -4.71
CA GLN A 20 -26.48 46.05 -5.47
C GLN A 20 -26.61 45.79 -6.99
N ASN A 21 -26.87 44.54 -7.38
CA ASN A 21 -27.11 44.19 -8.78
C ASN A 21 -28.37 44.87 -9.32
N ALA A 22 -29.46 44.89 -8.55
CA ALA A 22 -30.70 45.58 -8.93
C ALA A 22 -30.49 47.09 -9.11
N GLN A 23 -29.78 47.75 -8.19
CA GLN A 23 -29.43 49.18 -8.30
C GLN A 23 -28.58 49.48 -9.54
N LYS A 24 -27.58 48.63 -9.83
CA LYS A 24 -26.74 48.76 -11.03
C LYS A 24 -27.58 48.64 -12.30
N ARG A 25 -28.54 47.70 -12.34
CA ARG A 25 -29.48 47.54 -13.48
C ARG A 25 -30.37 48.75 -13.68
N ILE A 26 -30.88 49.34 -12.60
CA ILE A 26 -31.68 50.57 -12.66
C ILE A 26 -30.84 51.71 -13.24
N LYS A 27 -29.59 51.89 -12.78
CA LYS A 27 -28.68 52.92 -13.29
C LYS A 27 -28.36 52.76 -14.77
N GLN A 28 -28.12 51.54 -15.24
CA GLN A 28 -27.88 51.24 -16.66
C GLN A 28 -29.09 51.62 -17.54
N LYS A 29 -30.31 51.23 -17.13
CA LYS A 29 -31.53 51.58 -17.87
C LYS A 29 -31.78 53.10 -17.90
N LYS A 30 -31.53 53.80 -16.79
CA LYS A 30 -31.63 55.27 -16.75
C LYS A 30 -30.63 55.93 -17.70
N ARG A 31 -29.39 55.44 -17.77
CA ARG A 31 -28.38 55.94 -18.73
C ARG A 31 -28.78 55.70 -20.17
N LEU A 32 -29.37 54.56 -20.48
CA LEU A 32 -29.88 54.27 -21.82
C LEU A 32 -31.00 55.24 -22.21
N TYR A 33 -31.95 55.47 -21.31
CA TYR A 33 -33.03 56.43 -21.53
C TYR A 33 -32.49 57.85 -21.75
N ALA A 34 -31.51 58.29 -20.96
CA ALA A 34 -30.85 59.57 -21.17
C ALA A 34 -30.15 59.65 -22.54
N HIS A 35 -29.43 58.60 -22.97
CA HIS A 35 -28.81 58.56 -24.30
C HIS A 35 -29.87 58.66 -25.42
N PHE A 36 -31.00 57.98 -25.27
CA PHE A 36 -32.12 58.06 -26.20
C PHE A 36 -32.70 59.49 -26.30
N VAL A 37 -32.95 60.15 -25.16
CA VAL A 37 -33.47 61.53 -25.14
C VAL A 37 -32.47 62.51 -25.77
N VAL A 38 -31.18 62.40 -25.45
CA VAL A 38 -30.13 63.24 -26.05
C VAL A 38 -30.05 63.01 -27.56
N PHE A 39 -30.16 61.76 -28.02
CA PHE A 39 -30.21 61.43 -29.44
C PHE A 39 -31.40 62.10 -30.15
N LEU A 40 -32.60 62.09 -29.56
CA LEU A 40 -33.78 62.73 -30.15
C LEU A 40 -33.60 64.26 -30.27
N ILE A 41 -33.13 64.91 -29.20
CA ILE A 41 -32.89 66.36 -29.20
C ILE A 41 -31.78 66.71 -30.19
N GLY A 42 -30.70 65.94 -30.21
CA GLY A 42 -29.56 66.16 -31.10
C GLY A 42 -29.90 65.93 -32.57
N ALA A 43 -30.69 64.91 -32.90
CA ALA A 43 -31.17 64.67 -34.26
C ALA A 43 -32.06 65.81 -34.76
N LEU A 44 -32.99 66.29 -33.93
CA LEU A 44 -33.83 67.46 -34.25
C LEU A 44 -32.98 68.71 -34.47
N PHE A 45 -31.97 68.94 -33.62
CA PHE A 45 -31.04 70.06 -33.77
C PHE A 45 -30.23 70.00 -35.06
N LEU A 46 -29.70 68.82 -35.43
CA LEU A 46 -28.94 68.64 -36.66
C LEU A 46 -29.79 68.91 -37.92
N ILE A 47 -31.06 68.49 -37.91
CA ILE A 47 -32.01 68.78 -38.99
C ILE A 47 -32.24 70.29 -39.09
N LEU A 48 -32.56 70.95 -37.97
CA LEU A 48 -32.80 72.40 -37.94
C LEU A 48 -31.55 73.21 -38.36
N ALA A 49 -30.36 72.80 -37.93
CA ALA A 49 -29.09 73.44 -38.29
C ALA A 49 -28.82 73.39 -39.81
N ASN A 50 -29.14 72.26 -40.47
CA ASN A 50 -29.04 72.18 -41.91
C ASN A 50 -30.14 73.01 -42.61
N THR A 51 -31.41 72.83 -42.23
CA THR A 51 -32.55 73.43 -42.92
C THR A 51 -32.62 74.95 -42.76
N VAL A 52 -32.53 75.45 -41.53
CA VAL A 52 -32.73 76.85 -41.17
C VAL A 52 -31.44 77.67 -41.28
N LEU A 53 -30.35 77.19 -40.68
CA LEU A 53 -29.08 77.92 -40.62
C LEU A 53 -28.18 77.72 -41.85
N GLY A 54 -28.50 76.74 -42.71
CA GLY A 54 -27.75 76.47 -43.92
C GLY A 54 -26.36 75.86 -43.70
N ILE A 55 -26.10 75.35 -42.49
CA ILE A 55 -24.82 74.77 -42.13
C ILE A 55 -24.60 73.48 -42.92
N GLY A 56 -23.56 73.46 -43.75
CA GLY A 56 -23.18 72.28 -44.55
C GLY A 56 -24.09 71.97 -45.75
N LYS A 57 -24.94 72.91 -46.20
CA LYS A 57 -25.85 72.71 -47.36
C LYS A 57 -25.14 72.25 -48.65
N ASN A 58 -23.87 72.63 -48.84
CA ASN A 58 -23.07 72.27 -50.01
C ASN A 58 -22.28 70.96 -49.83
N PHE A 59 -22.30 70.36 -48.64
CA PHE A 59 -21.57 69.14 -48.32
C PHE A 59 -22.53 67.95 -48.39
N LYS A 60 -22.53 67.28 -49.55
CA LYS A 60 -23.28 66.05 -49.79
C LYS A 60 -22.32 64.89 -49.98
N ILE A 61 -22.59 63.79 -49.29
CA ILE A 61 -21.84 62.55 -49.46
C ILE A 61 -22.80 61.59 -50.16
N ALA A 62 -22.42 61.09 -51.34
CA ALA A 62 -23.25 60.18 -52.14
C ALA A 62 -24.70 60.71 -52.35
N GLU A 63 -24.83 61.99 -52.72
CA GLU A 63 -26.11 62.70 -52.95
C GLU A 63 -27.01 62.89 -51.72
N ILE A 64 -26.60 62.38 -50.55
CA ILE A 64 -27.32 62.49 -49.28
C ILE A 64 -26.73 63.63 -48.44
N GLU A 65 -27.59 64.33 -47.70
CA GLU A 65 -27.20 65.41 -46.79
C GLU A 65 -26.35 64.89 -45.61
N TRP A 66 -25.30 65.62 -45.26
CA TRP A 66 -24.31 65.21 -44.25
C TRP A 66 -24.91 64.86 -42.87
N PHE A 67 -25.97 65.55 -42.46
CA PHE A 67 -26.59 65.31 -41.16
C PHE A 67 -27.28 63.94 -41.08
N VAL A 68 -27.69 63.36 -42.21
CA VAL A 68 -28.27 62.00 -42.26
C VAL A 68 -27.23 60.98 -41.83
N PHE A 69 -25.99 61.09 -42.32
CA PHE A 69 -24.89 60.23 -41.87
C PHE A 69 -24.54 60.46 -40.40
N ALA A 70 -24.58 61.70 -39.91
CA ALA A 70 -24.36 61.99 -38.49
C ALA A 70 -25.44 61.35 -37.60
N ILE A 71 -26.72 61.42 -38.01
CA ILE A 71 -27.83 60.77 -37.30
C ILE A 71 -27.69 59.25 -37.37
N LEU A 72 -27.34 58.68 -38.53
CA LEU A 72 -27.15 57.23 -38.67
C LEU A 72 -26.00 56.70 -37.81
N LEU A 73 -24.87 57.40 -37.78
CA LEU A 73 -23.74 57.05 -36.93
C LEU A 73 -24.12 57.14 -35.45
N TRP A 74 -24.86 58.18 -35.05
CA TRP A 74 -25.32 58.31 -33.67
C TRP A 74 -26.37 57.25 -33.29
N LEU A 75 -27.26 56.91 -34.23
CA LEU A 75 -28.23 55.83 -34.08
C LEU A 75 -27.53 54.48 -33.88
N PHE A 76 -26.43 54.22 -34.60
CA PHE A 76 -25.61 53.03 -34.41
C PHE A 76 -25.07 52.94 -32.97
N PHE A 77 -24.55 54.03 -32.41
CA PHE A 77 -24.10 54.05 -31.01
C PHE A 77 -25.25 53.84 -30.01
N LEU A 78 -26.43 54.37 -30.29
CA LEU A 78 -27.62 54.13 -29.49
C LEU A 78 -28.04 52.64 -29.53
N LEU A 79 -28.09 52.03 -30.72
CA LEU A 79 -28.39 50.62 -30.90
C LEU A 79 -27.38 49.71 -30.20
N TYR A 80 -26.09 50.04 -30.29
CA TYR A 80 -25.04 49.35 -29.54
C TYR A 80 -25.26 49.44 -28.03
N HIS A 81 -25.63 50.62 -27.52
CA HIS A 81 -25.94 50.80 -26.09
C HIS A 81 -27.19 50.01 -25.66
N ILE A 82 -28.24 49.96 -26.49
CA ILE A 82 -29.44 49.12 -26.26
C ILE A 82 -29.03 47.65 -26.16
N PHE A 83 -28.26 47.16 -27.13
CA PHE A 83 -27.78 45.78 -27.17
C PHE A 83 -26.96 45.44 -25.91
N ASN A 84 -26.07 46.34 -25.48
CA ASN A 84 -25.25 46.12 -24.29
C ASN A 84 -26.07 46.14 -22.97
N VAL A 85 -27.17 46.88 -22.89
CA VAL A 85 -27.99 46.91 -21.67
C VAL A 85 -28.94 45.70 -21.60
N PHE A 86 -29.47 45.26 -22.73
CA PHE A 86 -30.52 44.24 -22.77
C PHE A 86 -30.03 42.83 -23.14
N VAL A 87 -29.02 42.69 -23.99
CA VAL A 87 -28.56 41.37 -24.51
C VAL A 87 -27.36 40.84 -23.73
N THR A 88 -26.25 41.57 -23.69
CA THR A 88 -25.00 41.09 -23.05
C THR A 88 -25.20 40.80 -21.56
N HIS A 89 -25.92 41.65 -20.83
CA HIS A 89 -26.18 41.45 -19.41
C HIS A 89 -27.20 40.35 -19.07
N LYS A 90 -28.09 39.99 -20.01
CA LYS A 90 -29.04 38.88 -19.82
C LYS A 90 -28.37 37.53 -20.05
N PHE A 91 -27.37 37.47 -20.93
CA PHE A 91 -26.69 36.23 -21.31
C PHE A 91 -25.38 35.97 -20.53
N MET A 92 -24.67 37.02 -20.09
CA MET A 92 -23.37 36.92 -19.38
C MET A 92 -23.33 37.82 -18.13
N GLY A 93 -24.42 37.89 -17.37
CA GLY A 93 -24.47 38.59 -16.09
C GLY A 93 -24.01 37.71 -14.91
N LYS A 94 -23.67 38.34 -13.78
CA LYS A 94 -23.29 37.63 -12.53
C LYS A 94 -24.28 36.55 -12.09
N ALA A 95 -25.58 36.75 -12.29
CA ALA A 95 -26.60 35.76 -11.94
C ALA A 95 -26.54 34.50 -12.82
N TRP A 96 -26.17 34.66 -14.10
CA TRP A 96 -25.97 33.53 -15.00
C TRP A 96 -24.69 32.77 -14.62
N GLU A 97 -23.62 33.51 -14.31
CA GLU A 97 -22.34 32.96 -13.84
C GLU A 97 -22.50 32.15 -12.55
N GLN A 98 -23.21 32.70 -11.55
CA GLN A 98 -23.49 32.01 -10.29
C GLN A 98 -24.29 30.72 -10.53
N LYS A 99 -25.29 30.75 -11.41
CA LYS A 99 -26.08 29.55 -11.75
C LYS A 99 -25.23 28.46 -12.40
N GLN A 100 -24.24 28.83 -13.23
CA GLN A 100 -23.30 27.85 -13.78
C GLN A 100 -22.36 27.30 -12.71
N LEU A 101 -21.85 28.17 -11.83
CA LEU A 101 -20.98 27.77 -10.72
C LEU A 101 -21.70 26.78 -9.78
N ASP A 102 -22.94 27.08 -9.39
CA ASP A 102 -23.74 26.20 -8.51
C ASP A 102 -23.97 24.83 -9.16
N LYS A 103 -24.21 24.81 -10.48
CA LYS A 103 -24.34 23.58 -11.25
C LYS A 103 -23.04 22.76 -11.23
N LEU A 104 -21.88 23.40 -11.39
CA LEU A 104 -20.57 22.75 -11.33
C LEU A 104 -20.27 22.20 -9.93
N VAL A 105 -20.55 22.97 -8.89
CA VAL A 105 -20.37 22.55 -7.49
C VAL A 105 -21.27 21.36 -7.16
N ALA A 106 -22.53 21.35 -7.63
CA ALA A 106 -23.43 20.21 -7.45
C ALA A 106 -22.90 18.94 -8.14
N LEU A 107 -22.38 19.07 -9.37
CA LEU A 107 -21.76 17.95 -10.09
C LEU A 107 -20.51 17.43 -9.36
N GLN A 108 -19.66 18.32 -8.85
CA GLN A 108 -18.49 17.93 -8.06
C GLN A 108 -18.89 17.21 -6.77
N LYS A 109 -19.89 17.70 -6.04
CA LYS A 109 -20.41 17.02 -4.83
C LYS A 109 -20.90 15.60 -5.15
N ASN A 110 -21.66 15.42 -6.22
CA ASN A 110 -22.10 14.09 -6.65
C ASN A 110 -20.93 13.17 -6.99
N ARG A 111 -19.88 13.69 -7.63
CA ARG A 111 -18.67 12.91 -7.93
C ARG A 111 -17.91 12.51 -6.67
N ILE A 112 -17.78 13.43 -5.70
CA ILE A 112 -17.16 13.15 -4.40
C ILE A 112 -17.93 12.06 -3.65
N GLU A 113 -19.27 12.14 -3.61
CA GLU A 113 -20.10 11.12 -2.95
C GLU A 113 -19.99 9.75 -3.64
N LYS A 114 -19.89 9.72 -4.98
CA LYS A 114 -19.66 8.47 -5.72
C LYS A 114 -18.31 7.84 -5.34
N ILE A 115 -17.23 8.64 -5.33
CA ILE A 115 -15.89 8.18 -4.94
C ILE A 115 -15.90 7.67 -3.49
N LYS A 116 -16.51 8.40 -2.55
CA LYS A 116 -16.64 7.93 -1.15
C LYS A 116 -17.39 6.60 -1.05
N THR A 117 -18.41 6.40 -1.88
CA THR A 117 -19.20 5.18 -1.90
C THR A 117 -18.40 4.00 -2.47
N GLU A 118 -17.64 4.21 -3.55
CA GLU A 118 -16.71 3.22 -4.10
C GLU A 118 -15.62 2.84 -3.09
N LEU A 119 -14.99 3.83 -2.45
CA LEU A 119 -14.00 3.62 -1.39
C LEU A 119 -14.56 2.82 -0.21
N LYS A 120 -15.80 3.08 0.23
CA LYS A 120 -16.45 2.28 1.29
C LYS A 120 -16.68 0.83 0.90
N LYS A 121 -16.95 0.55 -0.38
CA LYS A 121 -17.12 -0.83 -0.90
C LYS A 121 -15.78 -1.55 -1.02
N GLU A 122 -14.72 -0.84 -1.37
CA GLU A 122 -13.37 -1.39 -1.54
C GLU A 122 -12.61 -1.55 -0.20
N ALA A 123 -12.90 -0.71 0.81
CA ALA A 123 -12.30 -0.77 2.14
C ALA A 123 -12.24 -2.19 2.77
N PRO A 124 -13.30 -3.02 2.76
CA PRO A 124 -13.21 -4.38 3.29
C PRO A 124 -12.31 -5.31 2.47
N HIS A 125 -12.15 -5.08 1.16
CA HIS A 125 -11.20 -5.84 0.34
C HIS A 125 -9.76 -5.42 0.60
N ILE A 126 -9.52 -4.12 0.75
CA ILE A 126 -8.21 -3.56 1.13
C ILE A 126 -7.80 -4.08 2.50
N ALA A 127 -8.67 -3.96 3.52
CA ALA A 127 -8.39 -4.46 4.86
C ALA A 127 -8.15 -5.99 4.89
N LYS A 128 -8.89 -6.79 4.11
CA LYS A 128 -8.63 -8.23 3.98
C LYS A 128 -7.29 -8.51 3.31
N SER A 129 -6.91 -7.76 2.29
CA SER A 129 -5.63 -7.91 1.60
C SER A 129 -4.45 -7.50 2.49
N GLU A 130 -4.60 -6.43 3.28
CA GLU A 130 -3.60 -5.98 4.23
C GLU A 130 -3.41 -7.00 5.35
N VAL A 131 -4.50 -7.49 5.96
CA VAL A 131 -4.45 -8.55 6.98
C VAL A 131 -3.84 -9.85 6.42
N TYR A 132 -4.18 -10.24 5.19
CA TYR A 132 -3.60 -11.42 4.53
C TYR A 132 -2.09 -11.24 4.27
N ASN A 133 -1.67 -10.06 3.82
CA ASN A 133 -0.26 -9.74 3.58
C ASN A 133 0.53 -9.63 4.90
N GLU A 134 -0.07 -9.10 5.96
CA GLU A 134 0.51 -9.05 7.30
C GLU A 134 0.66 -10.46 7.90
N GLN A 135 -0.31 -11.35 7.66
CA GLN A 135 -0.21 -12.77 8.00
C GLN A 135 0.90 -13.48 7.21
N LEU A 136 1.07 -13.18 5.92
CA LEU A 136 2.16 -13.73 5.11
C LEU A 136 3.54 -13.23 5.56
N ASN A 137 3.66 -11.94 5.89
CA ASN A 137 4.92 -11.37 6.39
C ASN A 137 5.26 -11.91 7.78
N ASN A 138 4.28 -12.12 8.66
CA ASN A 138 4.50 -12.77 9.95
C ASN A 138 4.85 -14.26 9.84
N LYS A 139 4.46 -14.94 8.75
CA LYS A 139 4.85 -16.33 8.46
C LYS A 139 6.33 -16.46 8.10
N LYS A 140 7.03 -15.35 7.81
CA LYS A 140 8.45 -15.31 7.45
C LYS A 140 9.34 -14.84 8.63
N THR A 141 8.99 -15.21 9.86
CA THR A 141 9.77 -14.91 11.08
C THR A 141 10.45 -16.13 11.70
N GLN A 142 10.16 -17.33 11.20
CA GLN A 142 10.70 -18.59 11.71
C GLN A 142 11.74 -19.15 10.74
N GLU A 143 13.01 -19.16 11.11
CA GLU A 143 14.12 -19.77 10.36
C GLU A 143 14.26 -21.25 10.77
N LEU A 144 13.71 -22.14 9.95
CA LEU A 144 13.74 -23.58 10.22
C LEU A 144 15.14 -24.14 9.93
N THR A 145 15.84 -24.56 10.97
CA THR A 145 17.24 -24.99 10.87
C THR A 145 17.39 -26.49 11.03
N ILE A 146 17.98 -27.17 10.07
CA ILE A 146 18.44 -28.56 10.24
C ILE A 146 19.78 -28.53 10.97
N ILE A 147 19.94 -29.34 12.01
CA ILE A 147 21.24 -29.57 12.66
C ILE A 147 21.55 -31.07 12.67
N VAL A 148 22.73 -31.44 12.18
CA VAL A 148 23.09 -32.83 11.95
C VAL A 148 24.61 -33.02 11.99
N ALA A 149 25.05 -34.16 12.51
CA ALA A 149 26.41 -34.64 12.32
C ALA A 149 26.38 -35.85 11.38
N ALA A 150 27.12 -35.79 10.28
CA ALA A 150 27.14 -36.83 9.26
C ALA A 150 28.58 -37.14 8.81
N ALA A 151 28.84 -38.43 8.57
CA ALA A 151 30.09 -38.97 8.03
C ALA A 151 30.30 -38.57 6.57
N GLU A 152 31.47 -38.82 5.98
CA GLU A 152 31.75 -38.50 4.58
C GLU A 152 30.77 -39.17 3.62
N ASN A 153 30.32 -40.39 3.95
CA ASN A 153 29.29 -41.15 3.21
C ASN A 153 27.85 -40.83 3.65
N ASN A 154 27.61 -39.66 4.28
CA ASN A 154 26.34 -39.22 4.85
C ASN A 154 25.76 -40.13 5.96
N ALA A 155 26.50 -41.10 6.50
CA ALA A 155 26.06 -41.90 7.63
C ALA A 155 25.79 -41.02 8.87
N ILE A 156 24.70 -41.26 9.61
CA ILE A 156 24.33 -40.47 10.81
C ILE A 156 24.08 -41.33 12.06
N GLY A 157 23.81 -42.63 11.90
CA GLY A 157 23.49 -43.51 13.01
C GLY A 157 23.49 -44.99 12.62
N LYS A 158 23.68 -45.85 13.63
CA LYS A 158 23.53 -47.30 13.52
C LYS A 158 22.84 -47.83 14.78
N ASP A 159 21.85 -48.70 14.64
CA ASP A 159 21.13 -49.32 15.77
C ASP A 159 20.51 -48.29 16.74
N ASN A 160 20.03 -47.16 16.20
CA ASN A 160 19.52 -45.99 16.95
C ASN A 160 20.54 -45.34 17.90
N LYS A 161 21.84 -45.51 17.64
CA LYS A 161 22.93 -44.88 18.39
C LYS A 161 23.79 -44.02 17.47
N LEU A 162 24.45 -43.02 18.08
CA LEU A 162 25.50 -42.27 17.43
C LEU A 162 26.72 -43.17 17.21
N ILE A 163 27.32 -43.07 16.02
CA ILE A 163 28.44 -43.91 15.59
C ILE A 163 29.75 -43.45 16.25
N TRP A 164 29.86 -42.17 16.59
CA TRP A 164 31.03 -41.56 17.21
C TRP A 164 30.64 -40.68 18.39
N HIS A 165 31.67 -40.27 19.14
CA HIS A 165 31.55 -39.29 20.21
C HIS A 165 32.47 -38.10 19.90
N LEU A 166 31.88 -36.95 19.60
CA LEU A 166 32.59 -35.70 19.31
C LEU A 166 32.17 -34.63 20.32
N SER A 167 33.00 -34.41 21.34
CA SER A 167 32.70 -33.50 22.44
C SER A 167 32.42 -32.06 21.98
N ASN A 168 33.15 -31.57 20.99
CA ASN A 168 32.93 -30.23 20.42
C ASN A 168 31.61 -30.13 19.64
N ASP A 169 31.21 -31.17 18.93
CA ASP A 169 29.90 -31.23 18.25
C ASP A 169 28.75 -31.20 19.26
N LEU A 170 28.85 -31.99 20.33
CA LEU A 170 27.84 -31.98 21.41
C LEU A 170 27.73 -30.60 22.09
N LYS A 171 28.86 -29.92 22.30
CA LYS A 171 28.88 -28.54 22.80
C LYS A 171 28.21 -27.59 21.82
N ARG A 172 28.54 -27.68 20.53
CA ARG A 172 27.93 -26.87 19.46
C ARG A 172 26.42 -27.09 19.40
N PHE A 173 25.97 -28.35 19.35
CA PHE A 173 24.56 -28.71 19.38
C PHE A 173 23.85 -28.12 20.60
N LYS A 174 24.44 -28.25 21.79
CA LYS A 174 23.89 -27.66 23.02
C LYS A 174 23.78 -26.14 22.91
N THR A 175 24.81 -25.46 22.44
CA THR A 175 24.82 -23.99 22.33
C THR A 175 23.78 -23.50 21.34
N LEU A 176 23.70 -24.11 20.15
CA LEU A 176 22.78 -23.67 19.09
C LEU A 176 21.32 -23.94 19.44
N THR A 177 21.02 -25.08 20.06
CA THR A 177 19.63 -25.50 20.33
C THR A 177 19.08 -25.02 21.67
N ASN A 178 19.89 -24.37 22.52
CA ASN A 178 19.47 -23.97 23.87
C ASN A 178 18.40 -22.88 23.82
N GLY A 179 17.27 -23.09 24.50
CA GLY A 179 16.13 -22.17 24.50
C GLY A 179 15.16 -22.37 23.33
N HIS A 180 15.50 -23.27 22.39
CA HIS A 180 14.72 -23.52 21.19
C HIS A 180 13.97 -24.86 21.23
N HIS A 181 13.05 -25.02 20.29
CA HIS A 181 12.32 -26.25 20.03
C HIS A 181 13.17 -27.17 19.17
N ILE A 182 13.22 -28.45 19.54
CA ILE A 182 13.92 -29.48 18.80
C ILE A 182 12.92 -30.52 18.28
N ILE A 183 12.82 -30.59 16.96
CA ILE A 183 11.91 -31.45 16.22
C ILE A 183 12.63 -32.74 15.86
N MET A 184 12.04 -33.87 16.22
CA MET A 184 12.63 -35.18 15.95
C MET A 184 11.61 -36.28 15.72
N GLY A 185 12.06 -37.37 15.10
CA GLY A 185 11.28 -38.60 15.01
C GLY A 185 11.32 -39.41 16.32
N ARG A 186 10.33 -40.28 16.51
CA ARG A 186 10.21 -41.17 17.68
C ARG A 186 11.51 -41.92 18.04
N LYS A 187 12.15 -42.58 17.06
CA LYS A 187 13.37 -43.37 17.29
C LYS A 187 14.54 -42.52 17.82
N THR A 188 14.68 -41.30 17.30
CA THR A 188 15.68 -40.34 17.79
C THR A 188 15.38 -39.94 19.23
N PHE A 189 14.11 -39.67 19.56
CA PHE A 189 13.71 -39.38 20.93
C PHE A 189 14.01 -40.53 21.90
N GLU A 190 13.72 -41.77 21.50
CA GLU A 190 13.98 -42.98 22.28
C GLU A 190 15.47 -43.23 22.54
N SER A 191 16.37 -42.61 21.77
CA SER A 191 17.83 -42.71 21.99
C SER A 191 18.33 -41.84 23.14
N PHE A 192 17.55 -40.82 23.56
CA PHE A 192 17.92 -39.97 24.68
C PHE A 192 17.59 -40.66 26.01
N PRO A 193 18.53 -40.69 26.98
CA PRO A 193 18.25 -41.24 28.30
C PRO A 193 17.23 -40.40 29.09
N LYS A 194 17.15 -39.10 28.78
CA LYS A 194 16.18 -38.15 29.34
C LYS A 194 16.04 -36.95 28.41
N PRO A 195 14.89 -36.23 28.46
CA PRO A 195 14.75 -34.94 27.79
C PRO A 195 15.90 -33.99 28.14
N LEU A 196 16.41 -33.33 27.12
CA LEU A 196 17.45 -32.33 27.26
C LEU A 196 16.92 -31.06 27.95
N PRO A 197 17.62 -30.50 28.95
CA PRO A 197 17.16 -29.31 29.65
C PRO A 197 17.14 -28.08 28.73
N ASN A 198 16.26 -27.13 29.07
CA ASN A 198 16.06 -25.83 28.38
C ASN A 198 15.70 -25.96 26.90
N ARG A 199 15.07 -27.07 26.50
CA ARG A 199 14.65 -27.35 25.13
C ARG A 199 13.27 -27.99 25.12
N THR A 200 12.40 -27.47 24.28
CA THR A 200 11.08 -28.06 24.05
C THR A 200 11.23 -29.17 23.02
N HIS A 201 10.92 -30.41 23.39
CA HIS A 201 10.99 -31.52 22.44
C HIS A 201 9.68 -31.64 21.69
N VAL A 202 9.76 -31.74 20.37
CA VAL A 202 8.60 -32.01 19.50
C VAL A 202 8.84 -33.32 18.78
N VAL A 203 8.10 -34.36 19.16
CA VAL A 203 8.29 -35.72 18.70
C VAL A 203 7.23 -36.09 17.68
N ILE A 204 7.68 -36.40 16.46
CA ILE A 204 6.83 -36.85 15.35
C ILE A 204 6.67 -38.38 15.43
N THR A 205 5.43 -38.84 15.56
CA THR A 205 5.09 -40.26 15.62
C THR A 205 3.72 -40.55 15.02
N ARG A 206 3.58 -41.69 14.34
CA ARG A 206 2.29 -42.22 13.88
C ARG A 206 1.60 -43.11 14.91
N GLN A 207 2.30 -43.47 15.99
CA GLN A 207 1.77 -44.33 17.03
C GLN A 207 0.77 -43.55 17.89
N GLN A 208 -0.48 -44.02 17.89
CA GLN A 208 -1.51 -43.48 18.78
C GLN A 208 -1.16 -43.77 20.24
N ASN A 209 -1.47 -42.83 21.13
CA ASN A 209 -1.23 -42.95 22.57
C ASN A 209 0.25 -43.20 22.95
N TYR A 210 1.20 -42.73 22.13
CA TYR A 210 2.61 -42.77 22.47
C TYR A 210 2.88 -41.92 23.73
N LYS A 211 3.37 -42.56 24.79
CA LYS A 211 3.60 -41.89 26.07
C LYS A 211 4.94 -41.17 26.04
N VAL A 212 4.92 -39.89 26.40
CA VAL A 212 6.11 -39.07 26.56
C VAL A 212 6.16 -38.47 27.97
N PRO A 213 7.35 -38.12 28.48
CA PRO A 213 7.48 -37.34 29.70
C PRO A 213 6.78 -35.98 29.60
N GLU A 214 6.52 -35.36 30.75
CA GLU A 214 5.99 -34.00 30.83
C GLU A 214 6.91 -33.00 30.10
N GLY A 215 6.32 -32.02 29.41
CA GLY A 215 7.04 -31.00 28.64
C GLY A 215 7.47 -31.43 27.24
N VAL A 216 7.16 -32.65 26.81
CA VAL A 216 7.38 -33.11 25.42
C VAL A 216 6.08 -33.03 24.64
N ILE A 217 6.13 -32.39 23.48
CA ILE A 217 5.01 -32.27 22.54
C ILE A 217 5.05 -33.46 21.58
N THR A 218 3.91 -34.11 21.36
CA THR A 218 3.78 -35.18 20.36
C THR A 218 2.87 -34.74 19.22
N VAL A 219 3.30 -35.00 18.00
CA VAL A 219 2.56 -34.64 16.77
C VAL A 219 2.68 -35.77 15.74
N ASN A 220 1.85 -35.73 14.70
CA ASN A 220 1.73 -36.81 13.71
C ASN A 220 2.38 -36.50 12.34
N SER A 221 2.89 -35.29 12.15
CA SER A 221 3.43 -34.80 10.87
C SER A 221 4.46 -33.70 11.08
N LEU A 222 5.29 -33.43 10.06
CA LEU A 222 6.28 -32.36 10.11
C LEU A 222 5.61 -30.98 10.13
N GLU A 223 4.52 -30.82 9.39
CA GLU A 223 3.72 -29.60 9.35
C GLU A 223 3.14 -29.26 10.72
N ALA A 224 2.60 -30.27 11.42
CA ALA A 224 2.12 -30.10 12.78
C ALA A 224 3.25 -29.81 13.77
N ALA A 225 4.46 -30.34 13.54
CA ALA A 225 5.63 -30.01 14.36
C ALA A 225 6.02 -28.54 14.22
N ILE A 226 6.06 -28.03 12.99
CA ILE A 226 6.37 -26.62 12.71
C ILE A 226 5.32 -25.70 13.33
N GLU A 227 4.03 -26.02 13.19
CA GLU A 227 2.95 -25.25 13.81
C GLU A 227 3.05 -25.25 15.34
N ALA A 228 3.43 -26.37 15.96
CA ALA A 228 3.70 -26.44 17.41
C ALA A 228 4.89 -25.56 17.83
N CYS A 229 5.81 -25.29 16.92
CA CYS A 229 6.98 -24.44 17.14
C CYS A 229 6.76 -22.97 16.79
N LYS A 230 5.57 -22.52 16.36
CA LYS A 230 5.37 -21.17 15.79
C LYS A 230 5.80 -19.99 16.67
N THR A 231 5.91 -20.18 17.98
CA THR A 231 6.37 -19.15 18.92
C THR A 231 7.89 -19.05 19.01
N ASP A 232 8.60 -19.95 18.35
CA ASP A 232 10.06 -19.99 18.28
C ASP A 232 10.55 -19.51 16.93
N ALA A 233 11.36 -18.47 16.94
CA ALA A 233 11.94 -17.89 15.73
C ALA A 233 12.97 -18.82 15.06
N GLN A 234 13.53 -19.80 15.76
CA GLN A 234 14.56 -20.69 15.21
C GLN A 234 14.43 -22.13 15.74
N PRO A 235 13.39 -22.88 15.32
CA PRO A 235 13.28 -24.30 15.64
C PRO A 235 14.35 -25.11 14.92
N PHE A 236 14.80 -26.19 15.57
CA PHE A 236 15.83 -27.07 15.05
C PHE A 236 15.27 -28.46 14.70
N ILE A 237 15.50 -28.92 13.48
CA ILE A 237 15.23 -30.30 13.08
C ILE A 237 16.48 -31.13 13.34
N ILE A 238 16.35 -32.12 14.21
CA ILE A 238 17.48 -32.94 14.69
C ILE A 238 17.40 -34.40 14.21
N GLY A 239 16.53 -34.68 13.23
CA GLY A 239 16.44 -35.98 12.55
C GLY A 239 15.38 -36.93 13.11
N GLY A 240 15.45 -38.24 12.88
CA GLY A 240 16.44 -38.96 12.06
C GLY A 240 16.20 -38.87 10.56
N GLY A 241 16.78 -39.81 9.80
CA GLY A 241 16.82 -39.80 8.32
C GLY A 241 15.50 -39.43 7.64
N GLN A 242 14.39 -40.09 7.99
CA GLN A 242 13.06 -39.81 7.41
C GLN A 242 12.56 -38.38 7.69
N ILE A 243 12.92 -37.80 8.83
CA ILE A 243 12.56 -36.42 9.16
C ILE A 243 13.45 -35.45 8.38
N TYR A 244 14.74 -35.76 8.24
CA TYR A 244 15.64 -34.97 7.41
C TYR A 244 15.19 -34.94 5.95
N GLU A 245 14.80 -36.08 5.36
CA GLU A 245 14.28 -36.15 3.98
C GLU A 245 13.10 -35.20 3.76
N GLN A 246 12.14 -35.17 4.68
CA GLN A 246 10.99 -34.27 4.60
C GLN A 246 11.42 -32.81 4.81
N ALA A 247 12.34 -32.57 5.75
CA ALA A 247 12.83 -31.24 6.13
C ALA A 247 13.63 -30.55 5.01
N MET A 248 14.37 -31.31 4.19
CA MET A 248 15.22 -30.76 3.12
C MET A 248 14.44 -29.91 2.11
N ASN A 249 13.12 -30.12 1.96
CA ASN A 249 12.29 -29.35 1.05
C ASN A 249 11.83 -28.00 1.61
N ILE A 250 11.86 -27.82 2.93
CA ILE A 250 11.23 -26.68 3.61
C ILE A 250 12.15 -25.92 4.58
N ALA A 251 13.29 -26.49 4.97
CA ALA A 251 14.24 -25.84 5.87
C ALA A 251 14.94 -24.65 5.21
N ASP A 252 15.28 -23.62 5.99
CA ASP A 252 15.97 -22.42 5.51
C ASP A 252 17.49 -22.55 5.62
N LYS A 253 17.95 -23.33 6.61
CA LYS A 253 19.36 -23.42 7.00
C LYS A 253 19.75 -24.84 7.39
N ILE A 254 21.00 -25.21 7.14
CA ILE A 254 21.62 -26.45 7.62
C ILE A 254 22.89 -26.11 8.40
N GLU A 255 22.96 -26.59 9.64
CA GLU A 255 24.13 -26.56 10.51
C GLU A 255 24.72 -27.99 10.56
N LEU A 256 25.63 -28.28 9.63
CA LEU A 256 26.24 -29.59 9.45
C LEU A 256 27.56 -29.71 10.22
N THR A 257 27.76 -30.84 10.88
CA THR A 257 29.08 -31.31 11.30
C THR A 257 29.48 -32.47 10.38
N ARG A 258 30.42 -32.24 9.45
CA ARG A 258 30.93 -33.26 8.53
C ARG A 258 32.10 -33.98 9.20
N VAL A 259 31.95 -35.28 9.47
CA VAL A 259 33.05 -36.13 9.98
C VAL A 259 33.77 -36.74 8.79
N HIS A 260 35.08 -36.50 8.68
CA HIS A 260 35.91 -36.91 7.53
C HIS A 260 36.36 -38.37 7.63
N GLU A 261 35.40 -39.26 7.80
CA GLU A 261 35.57 -40.71 7.83
C GLU A 261 34.27 -41.35 7.36
N THR A 262 34.34 -42.58 6.85
CA THR A 262 33.18 -43.34 6.41
C THR A 262 32.84 -44.41 7.43
N PHE A 263 31.55 -44.58 7.71
CA PHE A 263 31.09 -45.59 8.68
C PHE A 263 29.96 -46.43 8.10
N GLU A 264 29.82 -47.66 8.61
CA GLU A 264 28.61 -48.44 8.38
C GLU A 264 27.44 -47.86 9.19
N ALA A 265 26.28 -47.72 8.56
CA ALA A 265 25.10 -47.11 9.14
C ALA A 265 23.81 -47.67 8.57
N ASP A 266 22.73 -47.55 9.33
CA ASP A 266 21.36 -47.86 8.90
C ASP A 266 20.53 -46.59 8.62
N ALA A 267 21.06 -45.43 8.99
CA ALA A 267 20.46 -44.12 8.75
C ALA A 267 21.48 -43.19 8.11
N PHE A 268 21.01 -42.48 7.08
CA PHE A 268 21.80 -41.54 6.29
C PHE A 268 21.13 -40.17 6.25
N PHE A 269 21.95 -39.13 6.12
CA PHE A 269 21.49 -37.78 5.78
C PHE A 269 21.27 -37.67 4.26
N PRO A 270 20.24 -36.96 3.79
CA PRO A 270 20.04 -36.75 2.35
C PRO A 270 21.22 -36.01 1.70
N GLU A 271 21.40 -36.22 0.40
CA GLU A 271 22.38 -35.45 -0.37
C GLU A 271 22.03 -33.95 -0.40
N ILE A 272 23.04 -33.10 -0.25
CA ILE A 272 22.89 -31.64 -0.30
C ILE A 272 23.10 -31.20 -1.75
N ASP A 273 22.01 -30.87 -2.44
CA ASP A 273 22.06 -30.30 -3.79
C ASP A 273 22.61 -28.87 -3.76
N THR A 274 23.78 -28.66 -4.36
CA THR A 274 24.45 -27.35 -4.43
C THR A 274 23.74 -26.35 -5.34
N ASN A 275 22.74 -26.78 -6.13
CA ASN A 275 21.86 -25.86 -6.85
C ASN A 275 20.83 -25.19 -5.94
N ILE A 276 20.45 -25.85 -4.84
CA ILE A 276 19.47 -25.37 -3.85
C ILE A 276 20.17 -24.72 -2.66
N TRP A 277 21.30 -25.28 -2.24
CA TRP A 277 22.02 -24.89 -1.04
C TRP A 277 23.32 -24.16 -1.36
N LYS A 278 23.65 -23.14 -0.57
CA LYS A 278 24.91 -22.40 -0.65
C LYS A 278 25.66 -22.55 0.66
N GLU A 279 26.90 -22.99 0.59
CA GLU A 279 27.83 -22.96 1.73
C GLU A 279 28.17 -21.51 2.09
N THR A 280 28.02 -21.16 3.37
CA THR A 280 28.27 -19.80 3.88
C THR A 280 29.35 -19.75 4.94
N SER A 281 29.67 -20.88 5.58
CA SER A 281 30.72 -21.00 6.59
C SER A 281 31.28 -22.41 6.60
N ASN A 282 32.59 -22.55 6.85
CA ASN A 282 33.28 -23.82 6.97
C ASN A 282 34.49 -23.69 7.89
N THR A 283 34.48 -24.42 9.00
CA THR A 283 35.55 -24.42 10.00
C THR A 283 36.04 -25.85 10.21
N PHE A 284 37.29 -26.11 9.81
CA PHE A 284 37.93 -27.42 9.93
C PHE A 284 38.58 -27.65 11.29
N HIS A 285 38.42 -28.85 11.84
CA HIS A 285 39.00 -29.31 13.09
C HIS A 285 39.80 -30.61 12.87
N LYS A 286 41.10 -30.54 13.20
CA LYS A 286 42.00 -31.69 13.20
C LYS A 286 41.72 -32.60 14.40
N LYS A 287 42.20 -33.85 14.31
CA LYS A 287 42.25 -34.77 15.46
C LYS A 287 43.04 -34.14 16.61
N ASP A 288 42.56 -34.37 17.82
CA ASP A 288 43.21 -33.99 19.07
C ASP A 288 42.93 -35.07 20.14
N ASP A 289 43.45 -34.88 21.35
CA ASP A 289 43.27 -35.83 22.46
C ASP A 289 41.79 -36.10 22.81
N ASN A 290 40.88 -35.19 22.44
CA ASN A 290 39.45 -35.29 22.70
C ASN A 290 38.63 -35.77 21.48
N HIS A 291 39.22 -35.81 20.28
CA HIS A 291 38.53 -36.10 19.02
C HIS A 291 39.33 -37.09 18.16
N LYS A 292 38.83 -38.33 18.07
CA LYS A 292 39.45 -39.41 17.27
C LYS A 292 39.32 -39.23 15.75
N HIS A 293 38.42 -38.35 15.31
CA HIS A 293 38.07 -38.12 13.91
C HIS A 293 38.26 -36.64 13.57
N GLU A 294 38.68 -36.36 12.34
CA GLU A 294 38.67 -35.00 11.79
C GLU A 294 37.23 -34.63 11.43
N PHE A 295 36.86 -33.37 11.61
CA PHE A 295 35.53 -32.90 11.26
C PHE A 295 35.52 -31.42 10.90
N SER A 296 34.51 -31.01 10.13
CA SER A 296 34.24 -29.61 9.81
C SER A 296 32.86 -29.19 10.29
N PHE A 297 32.76 -27.99 10.84
CA PHE A 297 31.48 -27.31 11.01
C PHE A 297 31.17 -26.51 9.75
N ILE A 298 30.08 -26.87 9.08
CA ILE A 298 29.67 -26.29 7.81
C ILE A 298 28.26 -25.72 7.96
N THR A 299 28.05 -24.50 7.47
CA THR A 299 26.73 -23.88 7.43
C THR A 299 26.29 -23.73 5.98
N TYR A 300 25.09 -24.21 5.67
CA TYR A 300 24.42 -23.96 4.39
C TYR A 300 23.18 -23.10 4.61
N THR A 301 22.95 -22.17 3.68
CA THR A 301 21.69 -21.44 3.57
C THR A 301 21.03 -21.79 2.25
N ARG A 302 19.71 -21.89 2.23
CA ARG A 302 18.96 -22.05 0.97
C ARG A 302 19.16 -20.81 0.09
N LYS A 303 19.36 -21.02 -1.21
CA LYS A 303 19.53 -19.95 -2.21
C LYS A 303 18.24 -19.20 -2.50
#